data_AF-A0A243GQB2-F1
#
_entry.id   AF-A0A243GQB2-F1
#
_cell.length_a   1.000
_cell.length_b   1.000
_cell.length_c   1.000
_cell.angle_alpha   90.00
_cell.angle_beta   90.00
_cell.angle_gamma   90.00
#
_symmetry.space_group_name_H-M   'P 1'
#
loop_
_entity.id
_entity.type
_entity.pdbx_description
1 polymer ?
#
loop_
_entity_poly.entity_id
_entity_poly.type
_entity_poly.pdbx_seq_one_letter_code
_entity_poly.pdbx_strand_id
1 'polypeptide(L)'
;MYPALYNLFSNQNIPQSISIIGIGRRAMSDVEFQTIVGQSLATFFRISTDDQSGVEEVISTFRYCQLDTANIVGYQNLLSLVKRRETELNISENRMFYLSVIPEVFDVIALNIKESGLWATKGLNRLIIEKSFGHHVTSVHEFNEKLIEDFDETDIYYIDHYL
;
A
#
# COMPACT_ATOMS: atom_id res chain seq x y z
N MET A 1 7.94 4.00 -6.63
CA MET A 1 7.57 3.31 -5.37
C MET A 1 8.52 2.17 -5.01
N TYR A 2 8.66 1.09 -5.80
CA TYR A 2 9.47 -0.09 -5.40
C TYR A 2 10.95 0.22 -5.07
N PRO A 3 11.65 1.09 -5.83
CA PRO A 3 13.03 1.42 -5.48
C PRO A 3 13.18 2.12 -4.13
N ALA A 4 12.22 3.00 -3.77
CA ALA A 4 12.24 3.67 -2.49
C ALA A 4 11.99 2.69 -1.33
N LEU A 5 11.08 1.74 -1.49
CA LEU A 5 10.82 0.69 -0.49
C LEU A 5 12.04 -0.22 -0.29
N TYR A 6 12.73 -0.59 -1.38
CA TYR A 6 13.99 -1.35 -1.28
C TYR A 6 15.05 -0.56 -0.49
N ASN A 7 15.27 0.71 -0.82
CA ASN A 7 16.22 1.55 -0.07
C ASN A 7 15.89 1.63 1.42
N LEU A 8 14.61 1.74 1.79
CA LEU A 8 14.20 1.74 3.19
C LEU A 8 14.50 0.40 3.88
N PHE A 9 14.26 -0.72 3.18
CA PHE A 9 14.55 -2.06 3.70
C PHE A 9 16.06 -2.27 3.90
N SER A 10 16.87 -1.99 2.87
CA SER A 10 18.32 -2.17 2.89
C SER A 10 19.01 -1.31 3.95
N ASN A 11 18.46 -0.12 4.23
CA ASN A 11 18.96 0.76 5.29
C ASN A 11 18.39 0.45 6.68
N GLN A 12 17.63 -0.65 6.83
CA GLN A 12 16.96 -1.05 8.10
C GLN A 12 16.02 0.02 8.68
N ASN A 13 15.52 0.92 7.83
CA ASN A 13 14.60 1.98 8.21
C ASN A 13 13.14 1.50 8.27
N ILE A 14 12.87 0.24 7.92
CA ILE A 14 11.59 -0.44 8.10
C ILE A 14 11.80 -1.79 8.79
N PRO A 15 10.78 -2.33 9.47
CA PRO A 15 10.85 -3.65 10.08
C PRO A 15 11.26 -4.72 9.06
N GLN A 16 12.15 -5.62 9.46
CA GLN A 16 12.59 -6.76 8.62
C GLN A 16 11.42 -7.72 8.36
N SER A 17 10.49 -7.85 9.31
CA SER A 17 9.24 -8.57 9.12
C SER A 17 8.16 -7.61 8.63
N ILE A 18 7.92 -7.60 7.33
CA ILE A 18 6.90 -6.78 6.66
C ILE A 18 6.25 -7.59 5.53
N SER A 19 5.01 -7.26 5.18
CA SER A 19 4.37 -7.73 3.96
C SER A 19 3.93 -6.54 3.13
N ILE A 20 4.30 -6.51 1.86
CA ILE A 20 3.91 -5.43 0.93
C ILE A 20 2.91 -6.01 -0.06
N ILE A 21 1.68 -5.49 -0.06
CA ILE A 21 0.61 -6.02 -0.92
C ILE A 21 0.35 -5.03 -2.05
N GLY A 22 0.73 -5.42 -3.27
CA GLY A 22 0.34 -4.72 -4.49
C GLY A 22 -1.12 -5.01 -4.81
N ILE A 23 -1.84 -3.97 -5.24
CA ILE A 23 -3.26 -4.06 -5.57
C ILE A 23 -3.46 -3.58 -7.00
N GLY A 24 -4.26 -4.30 -7.78
CA GLY A 24 -4.67 -3.83 -9.10
C GLY A 24 -5.75 -4.69 -9.74
N ARG A 25 -6.26 -4.23 -10.87
CA ARG A 25 -7.40 -4.87 -11.55
C ARG A 25 -7.03 -6.12 -12.36
N ARG A 26 -5.77 -6.21 -12.79
CA ARG A 26 -5.30 -7.32 -13.64
C ARG A 26 -5.12 -8.58 -12.77
N ALA A 27 -5.63 -9.71 -13.22
CA ALA A 27 -5.32 -10.98 -12.59
C ALA A 27 -3.82 -11.26 -12.73
N MET A 28 -3.14 -11.45 -11.59
CA MET A 28 -1.70 -11.66 -11.50
C MET A 28 -1.41 -12.50 -10.27
N SER A 29 -0.50 -13.45 -10.41
CA SER A 29 0.04 -14.24 -9.29
C SER A 29 1.12 -13.47 -8.52
N ASP A 30 1.40 -13.91 -7.29
CA ASP A 30 2.51 -13.37 -6.51
C ASP A 30 3.84 -13.45 -7.26
N VAL A 31 4.11 -14.56 -7.97
CA VAL A 31 5.36 -14.79 -8.71
C VAL A 31 5.50 -13.81 -9.88
N GLU A 32 4.43 -13.59 -10.64
CA GLU A 32 4.43 -12.59 -11.72
C GLU A 32 4.66 -11.19 -11.17
N PHE A 33 4.01 -10.83 -10.06
CA PHE A 33 4.17 -9.53 -9.43
C PHE A 33 5.60 -9.31 -8.90
N GLN A 34 6.14 -10.30 -8.20
CA GLN A 34 7.51 -10.31 -7.70
C GLN A 34 8.53 -10.18 -8.85
N THR A 35 8.26 -10.77 -10.01
CA THR A 35 9.09 -10.63 -11.21
C THR A 35 9.11 -9.18 -11.71
N ILE A 36 7.94 -8.52 -11.73
CA ILE A 36 7.83 -7.09 -12.11
C ILE A 36 8.59 -6.21 -11.11
N VAL A 37 8.47 -6.48 -9.81
CA VAL A 37 9.21 -5.77 -8.76
C VAL A 37 10.72 -5.94 -8.97
N GLY A 38 11.19 -7.18 -9.16
CA GLY A 38 12.61 -7.46 -9.41
C GLY A 38 13.16 -6.76 -10.65
N GLN A 39 12.41 -6.76 -11.75
CA GLN A 39 12.77 -6.01 -12.97
C GLN A 39 12.86 -4.51 -12.73
N SER A 40 11.92 -3.95 -11.94
CA SER A 40 11.95 -2.54 -11.55
C SER A 40 13.21 -2.23 -10.75
N LEU A 41 13.55 -3.03 -9.74
CA LEU A 41 14.75 -2.84 -8.93
C LEU A 41 16.03 -2.92 -9.78
N ALA A 42 16.14 -3.90 -10.67
CA ALA A 42 17.28 -4.04 -11.57
C ALA A 42 17.46 -2.87 -12.54
N THR A 43 16.37 -2.17 -12.89
CA THR A 43 16.42 -0.99 -13.77
C THR A 43 16.96 0.24 -13.05
N PHE A 44 16.59 0.43 -11.78
CA PHE A 44 16.93 1.63 -11.00
C PHE A 44 18.20 1.50 -10.15
N PHE A 45 18.61 0.28 -9.80
CA PHE A 45 19.81 0.02 -9.03
C PHE A 45 20.86 -0.74 -9.83
N ARG A 46 22.12 -0.30 -9.72
CA ARG A 46 23.27 -1.16 -10.03
C ARG A 46 23.47 -2.12 -8.86
N ILE A 47 22.66 -3.17 -8.83
CA ILE A 47 22.74 -4.21 -7.80
C ILE A 47 24.09 -4.92 -7.97
N SER A 48 24.94 -4.85 -6.94
CA SER A 48 26.20 -5.60 -6.90
C SER A 48 25.90 -7.08 -6.68
N THR A 49 26.81 -7.99 -7.05
CA THR A 49 26.61 -9.43 -6.82
C THR A 49 26.47 -9.78 -5.34
N ASP A 50 27.04 -8.96 -4.44
CA ASP A 50 26.99 -9.16 -2.98
C ASP A 50 25.62 -8.77 -2.37
N ASP A 51 24.81 -7.97 -3.07
CA ASP A 51 23.49 -7.51 -2.59
C ASP A 51 22.32 -8.40 -3.05
N GLN A 52 22.58 -9.43 -3.85
CA GLN A 52 21.52 -10.24 -4.47
C GLN A 52 20.61 -10.93 -3.45
N SER A 53 21.17 -11.43 -2.34
CA SER A 53 20.40 -12.08 -1.28
C SER A 53 19.41 -11.13 -0.60
N GLY A 54 19.81 -9.90 -0.34
CA GLY A 54 18.93 -8.88 0.25
C GLY A 54 17.82 -8.45 -0.70
N VAL A 55 18.09 -8.40 -2.01
CA VAL A 55 17.08 -8.12 -3.04
C VAL A 55 16.02 -9.22 -3.09
N GLU A 56 16.43 -10.48 -3.08
CA GLU A 56 15.51 -11.63 -3.08
C GLU A 56 14.64 -11.65 -1.82
N GLU A 57 15.23 -11.37 -0.65
CA GLU A 57 14.49 -11.26 0.60
C GLU A 57 13.40 -10.18 0.52
N VAL A 58 13.75 -8.98 0.05
CA VAL A 58 12.78 -7.88 -0.14
C VAL A 58 11.67 -8.28 -1.09
N ILE A 59 12.02 -8.84 -2.26
CA ILE A 59 11.02 -9.27 -3.26
C ILE A 59 10.07 -10.32 -2.65
N SER A 60 10.58 -11.23 -1.81
CA SER A 60 9.78 -12.26 -1.17
C SER A 60 8.70 -11.71 -0.21
N THR A 61 8.84 -10.45 0.24
CA THR A 61 7.81 -9.78 1.07
C THR A 61 6.60 -9.31 0.27
N PHE A 62 6.72 -9.21 -1.06
CA PHE A 62 5.66 -8.73 -1.93
C PHE A 62 4.60 -9.80 -2.19
N ARG A 63 3.34 -9.39 -2.12
CA ARG A 63 2.15 -10.17 -2.50
C ARG A 63 1.30 -9.35 -3.45
N TYR A 64 0.44 -10.00 -4.21
CA TYR A 64 -0.52 -9.35 -5.08
C TYR A 64 -1.95 -9.72 -4.71
N CYS A 65 -2.83 -8.73 -4.71
CA CYS A 65 -4.26 -8.93 -4.57
C CYS A 65 -4.98 -8.28 -5.75
N GLN A 66 -5.70 -9.08 -6.53
CA GLN A 66 -6.56 -8.53 -7.56
C GLN A 66 -7.77 -7.86 -6.90
N LEU A 67 -7.96 -6.58 -7.17
CA LEU A 67 -9.04 -5.79 -6.62
C LEU A 67 -9.53 -4.76 -7.64
N ASP A 68 -10.84 -4.75 -7.83
CA ASP A 68 -11.56 -3.59 -8.37
C ASP A 68 -12.03 -2.75 -7.17
N THR A 69 -11.76 -1.45 -7.20
CA THR A 69 -12.02 -0.53 -6.08
C THR A 69 -13.50 -0.44 -5.72
N ALA A 70 -14.40 -0.74 -6.67
CA ALA A 70 -15.84 -0.79 -6.43
C ALA A 70 -16.35 -2.16 -5.94
N ASN A 71 -15.51 -3.20 -5.90
CA ASN A 71 -15.92 -4.56 -5.57
C ASN A 71 -15.62 -4.94 -4.11
N ILE A 72 -16.64 -4.86 -3.26
CA ILE A 72 -16.56 -5.19 -1.83
C ILE A 72 -16.05 -6.61 -1.54
N VAL A 73 -16.37 -7.60 -2.39
CA VAL A 73 -15.90 -8.99 -2.21
C VAL A 73 -14.38 -9.06 -2.33
N GLY A 74 -13.79 -8.23 -3.20
CA GLY A 74 -12.34 -8.14 -3.31
C GLY A 74 -11.67 -7.63 -2.04
N TYR A 75 -12.31 -6.70 -1.31
CA TYR A 75 -11.75 -6.21 -0.03
C TYR A 75 -11.78 -7.28 1.07
N GLN A 76 -12.76 -8.19 1.05
CA GLN A 76 -12.78 -9.34 1.97
C GLN A 76 -11.65 -10.34 1.67
N ASN A 77 -11.35 -10.55 0.39
CA ASN A 77 -10.19 -11.34 -0.03
C ASN A 77 -8.88 -10.68 0.41
N LEU A 78 -8.78 -9.36 0.26
CA LEU A 78 -7.64 -8.57 0.74
C LEU A 78 -7.47 -8.68 2.25
N LEU A 79 -8.54 -8.54 3.04
CA LEU A 79 -8.49 -8.70 4.50
C LEU A 79 -7.99 -10.09 4.89
N SER A 80 -8.49 -11.13 4.21
CA SER A 80 -8.08 -12.51 4.45
C SER A 80 -6.59 -12.72 4.16
N LEU A 81 -6.07 -12.10 3.09
CA LEU A 81 -4.64 -12.10 2.78
C LEU A 81 -3.83 -11.36 3.84
N VAL A 82 -4.25 -10.15 4.23
CA VAL A 82 -3.59 -9.34 5.27
C VAL A 82 -3.46 -10.11 6.58
N LYS A 83 -4.56 -10.65 7.11
CA LYS A 83 -4.57 -11.43 8.36
C LYS A 83 -3.68 -12.67 8.30
N ARG A 84 -3.66 -13.34 7.15
CA ARG A 84 -2.78 -14.48 6.93
C ARG A 84 -1.32 -14.08 7.01
N ARG A 85 -0.93 -12.99 6.35
CA ARG A 85 0.45 -12.47 6.37
C ARG A 85 0.85 -11.97 7.76
N GLU A 86 -0.07 -11.30 8.47
CA GLU A 86 0.13 -10.88 9.86
C GLU A 86 0.49 -12.07 10.76
N THR A 87 -0.25 -13.17 10.60
CA THR A 87 -0.03 -14.42 11.35
C THR A 87 1.26 -15.13 10.93
N GLU A 88 1.49 -15.31 9.63
CA GLU A 88 2.65 -16.01 9.07
C GLU A 88 3.98 -15.33 9.44
N LEU A 89 3.99 -14.01 9.47
CA LEU A 89 5.18 -13.22 9.79
C LEU A 89 5.27 -12.84 11.28
N ASN A 90 4.25 -13.16 12.08
CA ASN A 90 4.12 -12.74 13.47
C ASN A 90 4.33 -11.22 13.65
N ILE A 91 3.68 -10.43 12.80
CA ILE A 91 3.74 -8.97 12.83
C ILE A 91 2.47 -8.39 13.49
N SER A 92 2.63 -7.25 14.15
CA SER A 92 1.49 -6.48 14.69
C SER A 92 0.56 -6.02 13.57
N GLU A 93 -0.72 -5.82 13.88
CA GLU A 93 -1.76 -5.30 12.97
C GLU A 93 -1.58 -3.81 12.63
N ASN A 94 -0.35 -3.35 12.42
CA ASN A 94 -0.06 -2.03 11.91
C ASN A 94 -0.21 -2.05 10.39
N ARG A 95 -1.10 -1.22 9.85
CA ARG A 95 -1.42 -1.24 8.41
C ARG A 95 -1.26 0.15 7.80
N MET A 96 -0.61 0.19 6.65
CA MET A 96 -0.40 1.41 5.89
C MET A 96 -1.00 1.25 4.50
N PHE A 97 -1.94 2.13 4.15
CA PHE A 97 -2.64 2.13 2.87
C PHE A 97 -2.07 3.27 2.02
N TYR A 98 -1.40 2.93 0.92
CA TYR A 98 -0.85 3.91 0.00
C TYR A 98 -1.72 4.03 -1.25
N LEU A 99 -2.39 5.16 -1.41
CA LEU A 99 -3.34 5.40 -2.49
C LEU A 99 -2.70 6.23 -3.60
N SER A 100 -2.17 5.52 -4.60
CA SER A 100 -1.67 6.07 -5.86
C SER A 100 -2.74 5.98 -6.96
N VAL A 101 -3.91 6.56 -6.69
CA VAL A 101 -5.10 6.50 -7.57
C VAL A 101 -5.60 7.91 -7.91
N ILE A 102 -6.49 8.00 -8.88
CA ILE A 102 -7.16 9.28 -9.21
C ILE A 102 -8.14 9.69 -8.10
N PRO A 103 -8.36 10.99 -7.86
CA PRO A 103 -9.23 11.48 -6.77
C PRO A 103 -10.64 10.90 -6.78
N GLU A 104 -11.22 10.65 -7.95
CA GLU A 104 -12.62 10.27 -8.12
C GLU A 104 -12.98 8.90 -7.52
N VAL A 105 -12.00 8.02 -7.32
CA VAL A 105 -12.22 6.67 -6.77
C VAL A 105 -11.90 6.59 -5.27
N PHE A 106 -11.41 7.67 -4.68
CA PHE A 106 -10.88 7.66 -3.33
C PHE A 106 -11.97 7.42 -2.27
N ASP A 107 -13.08 8.16 -2.32
CA ASP A 107 -14.22 7.99 -1.39
C ASP A 107 -14.69 6.53 -1.33
N VAL A 108 -14.75 5.89 -2.51
CA VAL A 108 -15.16 4.49 -2.64
C VAL A 108 -14.14 3.56 -1.98
N ILE A 109 -12.84 3.83 -2.14
CA ILE A 109 -11.77 3.03 -1.54
C ILE A 109 -11.77 3.20 -0.02
N ALA A 110 -11.86 4.43 0.47
CA ALA A 110 -11.93 4.79 1.88
C ALA A 110 -13.06 4.04 2.59
N LEU A 111 -14.28 4.16 2.06
CA LEU A 111 -15.47 3.48 2.58
C LEU A 111 -15.27 1.96 2.58
N ASN A 112 -14.78 1.37 1.48
CA ASN A 112 -14.60 -0.07 1.40
C ASN A 112 -13.48 -0.59 2.33
N ILE A 113 -12.43 0.19 2.61
CA ILE A 113 -11.41 -0.15 3.60
C ILE A 113 -12.04 -0.26 5.00
N LYS A 114 -12.94 0.65 5.35
CA LYS A 114 -13.67 0.61 6.61
C LYS A 114 -14.64 -0.57 6.69
N GLU A 115 -15.58 -0.63 5.75
CA GLU A 115 -16.67 -1.61 5.74
C GLU A 115 -16.16 -3.04 5.65
N SER A 116 -15.01 -3.26 5.00
CA SER A 116 -14.39 -4.57 4.96
C SER A 116 -13.77 -5.01 6.28
N GLY A 117 -13.49 -4.08 7.21
CA GLY A 117 -12.75 -4.32 8.44
C GLY A 117 -11.22 -4.25 8.28
N LEU A 118 -10.71 -3.77 7.14
CA LEU A 118 -9.27 -3.55 6.94
C LEU A 118 -8.72 -2.45 7.87
N TRP A 119 -9.53 -1.46 8.23
CA TRP A 119 -9.17 -0.42 9.21
C TRP A 119 -9.39 -0.85 10.67
N ALA A 120 -10.14 -1.92 10.93
CA ALA A 120 -10.44 -2.36 12.29
C ALA A 120 -9.27 -3.21 12.83
N THR A 121 -8.28 -2.55 13.43
CA THR A 121 -7.08 -3.19 13.99
C THR A 121 -6.84 -2.79 15.44
N LYS A 122 -5.97 -3.56 16.12
CA LYS A 122 -5.41 -3.17 17.42
C LYS A 122 -4.13 -2.32 17.30
N GLY A 123 -3.59 -2.21 16.09
CA GLY A 123 -2.36 -1.50 15.77
C GLY A 123 -2.60 -0.10 15.22
N LEU A 124 -1.54 0.50 14.71
CA LEU A 124 -1.58 1.79 14.03
C LEU A 124 -2.07 1.62 12.59
N ASN A 125 -3.02 2.47 12.18
CA ASN A 125 -3.41 2.59 10.79
C ASN A 125 -2.95 3.92 10.21
N ARG A 126 -2.56 3.90 8.94
CA ARG A 126 -2.07 5.07 8.22
C ARG A 126 -2.63 5.08 6.81
N LEU A 127 -3.20 6.20 6.39
CA LEU A 127 -3.68 6.42 5.04
C LEU A 127 -2.79 7.44 4.35
N ILE A 128 -2.05 7.01 3.34
CA ILE A 128 -1.16 7.86 2.54
C ILE A 128 -1.84 8.17 1.21
N ILE A 129 -1.93 9.45 0.88
CA ILE A 129 -2.65 9.95 -0.30
C ILE A 129 -1.68 10.75 -1.15
N GLU A 130 -1.50 10.35 -2.40
CA GLU A 130 -0.77 11.16 -3.37
C GLU A 130 -1.61 12.38 -3.76
N LYS A 131 -1.08 13.58 -3.54
CA LYS A 131 -1.76 14.81 -3.97
C LYS A 131 -1.86 14.82 -5.49
N SER A 132 -3.09 14.66 -5.98
CA SER A 132 -3.48 14.92 -7.35
C SER A 132 -4.42 16.11 -7.36
N PHE A 133 -3.95 17.29 -6.92
CA PHE A 133 -4.76 18.50 -6.93
C PHE A 133 -4.95 19.02 -8.36
N GLY A 134 -5.93 18.44 -9.06
CA GLY A 134 -6.56 19.05 -10.23
C GLY A 134 -7.38 20.28 -9.81
N HIS A 135 -7.43 21.28 -10.70
CA HIS A 135 -7.81 22.67 -10.45
C HIS A 135 -9.24 22.96 -9.91
N HIS A 136 -9.67 22.51 -8.73
CA HIS A 136 -10.87 23.07 -8.08
C HIS A 136 -10.75 23.05 -6.54
N VAL A 137 -10.66 24.24 -5.93
CA VAL A 137 -10.54 24.42 -4.46
C VAL A 137 -11.78 23.90 -3.72
N THR A 138 -12.95 23.94 -4.35
CA THR A 138 -14.23 23.50 -3.75
C THR A 138 -14.31 21.99 -3.56
N SER A 139 -13.81 21.19 -4.53
CA SER A 139 -13.85 19.73 -4.42
C SER A 139 -12.89 19.20 -3.35
N VAL A 140 -11.80 19.93 -3.06
CA VAL A 140 -10.84 19.56 -2.02
C VAL A 140 -11.43 19.66 -0.62
N HIS A 141 -12.29 20.66 -0.37
CA HIS A 141 -12.93 20.82 0.94
C HIS A 141 -13.97 19.73 1.19
N GLU A 142 -14.88 19.50 0.24
CA GLU A 142 -15.90 18.45 0.32
C GLU A 142 -15.28 17.05 0.44
N PHE A 143 -14.16 16.83 -0.24
CA PHE A 143 -13.37 15.60 -0.15
C PHE A 143 -12.76 15.40 1.24
N ASN A 144 -12.12 16.43 1.80
CA ASN A 144 -11.52 16.35 3.12
C ASN A 144 -12.58 16.19 4.21
N GLU A 145 -13.74 16.86 4.09
CA GLU A 145 -14.84 16.72 5.05
C GLU A 145 -15.32 15.27 5.14
N LYS A 146 -15.63 14.64 4.00
CA LYS A 146 -16.01 13.21 3.98
C LYS A 146 -14.92 12.29 4.49
N LEU A 147 -13.66 12.61 4.20
CA LEU A 147 -12.57 11.77 4.63
C LEU A 147 -12.35 11.82 6.14
N ILE A 148 -12.54 12.99 6.76
CA ILE A 148 -12.41 13.18 8.22
C ILE A 148 -13.63 12.63 8.97
N GLU A 149 -14.81 12.54 8.32
CA GLU A 149 -15.91 11.73 8.85
C GLU A 149 -15.50 10.27 8.98
N ASP A 150 -14.64 9.81 8.06
CA ASP A 150 -14.20 8.43 8.04
C ASP A 150 -12.96 8.16 8.90
N PHE A 151 -11.90 8.94 8.77
CA PHE A 151 -10.64 8.67 9.46
C PHE A 151 -10.24 9.84 10.34
N ASP A 152 -9.49 9.54 11.40
CA ASP A 152 -8.82 10.59 12.17
C ASP A 152 -7.81 11.30 11.28
N GLU A 153 -7.84 12.64 11.26
CA GLU A 153 -6.92 13.45 10.46
C GLU A 153 -5.44 13.12 10.78
N THR A 154 -5.15 12.73 12.02
CA THR A 154 -3.79 12.35 12.45
C THR A 154 -3.29 11.02 11.86
N ASP A 155 -4.18 10.22 11.27
CA ASP A 155 -3.85 8.98 10.57
C ASP A 155 -3.67 9.20 9.05
N ILE A 156 -3.96 10.41 8.53
CA ILE A 156 -3.91 10.74 7.11
C ILE A 156 -2.64 11.53 6.78
N TYR A 157 -1.94 11.10 5.73
CA TYR A 157 -0.68 11.67 5.27
C TYR A 157 -0.78 12.01 3.78
N TYR A 158 -0.83 13.31 3.47
CA TYR A 158 -0.81 13.78 2.09
C TYR A 158 0.64 13.91 1.61
N ILE A 159 1.01 13.14 0.60
CA ILE A 159 2.32 13.27 -0.04
C ILE A 159 2.29 14.43 -1.03
N ASP A 160 3.24 15.33 -0.87
CA ASP A 160 3.60 16.37 -1.82
C ASP A 160 5.05 16.08 -2.25
N HIS A 161 5.27 15.70 -3.51
CA HIS A 161 6.63 15.36 -3.98
C HIS A 161 7.59 16.57 -3.99
N TYR A 162 7.11 17.78 -3.66
CA TYR A 162 7.93 18.98 -3.51
C TYR A 162 8.38 19.26 -2.07
N LEU A 163 7.90 18.49 -1.07
CA LEU A 163 8.25 18.64 0.36
C LEU A 163 9.33 17.66 0.81
#